data_AF-A0A1V5XTK5-F1
#
_entry.id   AF-A0A1V5XTK5-F1
#
_cell.length_a   1.000
_cell.length_b   1.000
_cell.length_c   1.000
_cell.angle_alpha   90.00
_cell.angle_beta   90.00
_cell.angle_gamma   90.00
#
_symmetry.space_group_name_H-M   'P 1'
#
loop_
_entity.id
_entity.type
_entity.pdbx_description
1 polymer ?
#
loop_
_entity_poly.entity_id
_entity_poly.type
_entity_poly.pdbx_seq_one_letter_code
_entity_poly.pdbx_strand_id
1 'polypeptide(L)'
;MDIGTWRIEVSATPPAQHEEYLHFVAVTDDGQTPITAQQIKANSGTAARVGNLTVLFAVDGATEITVQAPGEQRLLVVGLEPSGRYDVTLSGSDTILTKTANGPQVASSQGVLYLSRGLDPDGDAGGLVSDGGDSPGAGKSSDGCSCGLIRGSAMSSQAAWLASVFFGLLAVVRRRGGAVS
;
A
#
# COMPACT_ATOMS: atom_id res chain seq x y z
N MET A 1 10.72 36.50 -9.97
CA MET A 1 10.51 35.36 -9.07
C MET A 1 11.20 34.20 -9.73
N ASP A 2 12.37 33.82 -9.21
CA ASP A 2 13.17 32.77 -9.83
C ASP A 2 12.57 31.42 -9.44
N ILE A 3 12.09 30.69 -10.45
CA ILE A 3 11.55 29.34 -10.28
C ILE A 3 12.75 28.38 -10.26
N GLY A 4 12.83 27.49 -9.27
CA GLY A 4 13.78 26.36 -9.26
C GLY A 4 15.15 26.58 -8.61
N THR A 5 15.29 27.51 -7.66
CA THR A 5 16.60 27.86 -7.06
C THR A 5 17.15 26.82 -6.06
N TRP A 6 16.36 25.83 -5.63
CA TRP A 6 16.75 24.93 -4.52
C TRP A 6 16.50 23.45 -4.83
N ARG A 7 17.39 22.60 -4.30
CA ARG A 7 17.34 21.13 -4.34
C ARG A 7 17.64 20.57 -2.95
N ILE A 8 17.03 19.43 -2.64
CA ILE A 8 17.32 18.62 -1.45
C ILE A 8 18.04 17.35 -1.88
N GLU A 9 19.05 16.94 -1.13
CA GLU A 9 19.80 15.70 -1.33
C GLU A 9 19.71 14.84 -0.08
N VAL A 10 19.52 13.54 -0.26
CA VAL A 10 19.48 12.54 0.82
C VAL A 10 20.47 11.44 0.48
N SER A 11 21.30 11.06 1.44
CA SER A 11 22.33 10.04 1.29
C SER A 11 22.48 9.27 2.60
N ALA A 12 22.79 7.98 2.54
CA ALA A 12 23.05 7.18 3.73
C ALA A 12 24.46 7.47 4.25
N THR A 13 24.69 7.18 5.53
CA THR A 13 26.02 7.30 6.12
C THR A 13 26.22 6.17 7.14
N PRO A 14 27.14 5.21 6.88
CA PRO A 14 28.01 5.11 5.71
C PRO A 14 27.26 4.70 4.42
N PRO A 15 27.82 4.96 3.23
CA PRO A 15 27.25 4.48 1.97
C PRO A 15 27.22 2.94 1.90
N ALA A 16 26.18 2.39 1.29
CA ALA A 16 26.00 0.96 1.06
C ALA A 16 25.71 0.65 -0.42
N GLN A 17 25.90 -0.61 -0.82
CA GLN A 17 25.55 -1.06 -2.18
C GLN A 17 24.04 -1.11 -2.41
N HIS A 18 23.27 -1.34 -1.33
CA HIS A 18 21.83 -1.40 -1.34
C HIS A 18 21.31 -0.43 -0.28
N GLU A 19 20.66 0.63 -0.74
CA GLU A 19 20.07 1.66 0.10
C GLU A 19 18.61 1.80 -0.29
N GLU A 20 17.74 1.81 0.72
CA GLU A 20 16.32 2.02 0.54
C GLU A 20 15.92 3.25 1.37
N TYR A 21 15.12 4.12 0.76
CA TYR A 21 14.65 5.33 1.40
C TYR A 21 13.13 5.35 1.37
N LEU A 22 12.53 5.59 2.54
CA LEU A 22 11.13 5.94 2.63
C LEU A 22 11.01 7.44 2.88
N HIS A 23 10.45 8.15 1.92
CA HIS A 23 10.16 9.56 2.05
C HIS A 23 8.66 9.77 2.29
N PHE A 24 8.36 10.66 3.23
CA PHE A 24 7.01 11.13 3.47
C PHE A 24 6.96 12.64 3.26
N VAL A 25 5.97 13.10 2.49
CA VAL A 25 5.73 14.52 2.27
C VAL A 25 4.29 14.87 2.60
N ALA A 26 4.14 15.77 3.56
CA ALA A 26 2.88 16.42 3.86
C ALA A 26 2.86 17.82 3.23
N VAL A 27 1.77 18.12 2.54
CA VAL A 27 1.45 19.48 2.07
C VAL A 27 0.42 20.07 3.02
N THR A 28 0.68 21.27 3.51
CA THR A 28 -0.22 21.96 4.45
C THR A 28 -0.20 23.46 4.19
N ASP A 29 -1.26 24.14 4.61
CA ASP A 29 -1.38 25.60 4.50
C ASP A 29 -0.43 26.31 5.48
N ASP A 30 -0.17 27.60 5.22
CA ASP A 30 0.67 28.38 6.12
C ASP A 30 0.04 28.50 7.52
N GLY A 31 0.87 28.37 8.54
CA GLY A 31 0.43 28.32 9.95
C GLY A 31 -0.22 27.01 10.40
N GLN A 32 -0.41 26.02 9.52
CA GLN A 32 -0.92 24.70 9.91
C GLN A 32 0.21 23.73 10.27
N THR A 33 -0.05 22.84 11.24
CA THR A 33 0.87 21.78 11.60
C THR A 33 0.75 20.64 10.57
N PRO A 34 1.83 20.28 9.85
CA PRO A 34 1.79 19.14 8.94
C PRO A 34 1.49 17.84 9.69
N ILE A 35 0.72 16.95 9.06
CA ILE A 35 0.59 15.57 9.54
C ILE A 35 1.96 14.90 9.54
N THR A 36 2.22 14.07 10.54
CA THR A 36 3.48 13.33 10.66
C THR A 36 3.28 11.88 10.26
N ALA A 37 4.32 11.30 9.68
CA ALA A 37 4.41 9.86 9.46
C ALA A 37 5.22 9.22 10.59
N GLN A 38 4.79 8.06 11.05
CA GLN A 38 5.53 7.20 11.96
C GLN A 38 5.89 5.91 11.22
N GLN A 39 7.19 5.59 11.14
CA GLN A 39 7.59 4.26 10.70
C GLN A 39 7.14 3.23 11.73
N ILE A 40 6.48 2.16 11.27
CA ILE A 40 5.98 1.08 12.11
C ILE A 40 6.61 -0.25 11.71
N LYS A 41 6.54 -1.23 12.62
CA LYS A 41 7.17 -2.53 12.41
C LYS A 41 6.39 -3.36 11.39
N ALA A 42 7.12 -3.94 10.44
CA ALA A 42 6.65 -4.99 9.56
C ALA A 42 7.72 -6.10 9.46
N ASN A 43 7.32 -7.35 9.23
CA ASN A 43 8.26 -8.47 9.08
C ASN A 43 8.83 -8.61 7.65
N SER A 44 8.05 -8.20 6.65
CA SER A 44 8.32 -8.45 5.23
C SER A 44 8.06 -7.19 4.41
N GLY A 45 8.71 -6.09 4.78
CA GLY A 45 8.50 -4.79 4.14
C GLY A 45 8.85 -3.60 5.02
N THR A 46 8.60 -2.42 4.49
CA THR A 46 8.66 -1.16 5.24
C THR A 46 7.26 -0.58 5.34
N ALA A 47 6.84 -0.20 6.55
CA ALA A 47 5.54 0.39 6.79
C ALA A 47 5.63 1.75 7.47
N ALA A 48 4.70 2.63 7.13
CA ALA A 48 4.50 3.90 7.82
C ALA A 48 3.02 4.16 8.07
N ARG A 49 2.72 4.63 9.28
CA ARG A 49 1.42 5.17 9.67
C ARG A 49 1.40 6.67 9.44
N VAL A 50 0.34 7.15 8.79
CA VAL A 50 0.04 8.56 8.55
C VAL A 50 -1.40 8.82 8.95
N GLY A 51 -1.62 9.37 10.15
CA GLY A 51 -2.97 9.53 10.69
C GLY A 51 -3.67 8.18 10.90
N ASN A 52 -4.77 7.95 10.20
CA ASN A 52 -5.55 6.69 10.24
C ASN A 52 -5.24 5.71 9.10
N LEU A 53 -4.27 6.04 8.24
CA LEU A 53 -3.82 5.21 7.13
C LEU A 53 -2.45 4.61 7.46
N THR A 54 -2.30 3.29 7.32
CA THR A 54 -0.98 2.68 7.14
C THR A 54 -0.73 2.39 5.68
N VAL A 55 0.49 2.70 5.26
CA VAL A 55 1.03 2.29 3.99
C VAL A 55 2.14 1.29 4.26
N LEU A 56 2.05 0.11 3.65
CA LEU A 56 3.05 -0.94 3.69
C LEU A 56 3.59 -1.16 2.29
N PHE A 57 4.91 -1.15 2.15
CA PHE A 57 5.64 -1.59 0.97
C PHE A 57 6.19 -2.99 1.25
N ALA A 58 5.56 -4.00 0.67
CA ALA A 58 5.94 -5.40 0.83
C ALA A 58 7.22 -5.71 0.07
N VAL A 59 8.02 -6.63 0.61
CA VAL A 59 9.14 -7.24 -0.12
C VAL A 59 8.59 -8.23 -1.14
N ASP A 60 9.14 -8.20 -2.35
CA ASP A 60 8.76 -9.11 -3.44
C ASP A 60 8.79 -10.58 -3.00
N GLY A 61 7.71 -11.30 -3.31
CA GLY A 61 7.59 -12.74 -3.04
C GLY A 61 7.28 -13.12 -1.59
N ALA A 62 7.01 -12.16 -0.71
CA ALA A 62 6.58 -12.47 0.66
C ALA A 62 5.26 -13.28 0.68
N THR A 63 5.29 -14.47 1.29
CA THR A 63 4.11 -15.32 1.46
C THR A 63 3.28 -14.93 2.69
N GLU A 64 3.94 -14.32 3.68
CA GLU A 64 3.32 -13.83 4.90
C GLU A 64 3.89 -12.45 5.24
N ILE A 65 2.98 -11.55 5.58
CA ILE A 65 3.25 -10.15 5.83
C ILE A 65 2.49 -9.76 7.09
N THR A 66 3.21 -9.33 8.11
CA THR A 66 2.69 -8.90 9.40
C THR A 66 3.05 -7.44 9.58
N VAL A 67 2.03 -6.60 9.79
CA VAL A 67 2.19 -5.18 10.08
C VAL A 67 1.56 -4.85 11.43
N GLN A 68 2.31 -4.14 12.27
CA GLN A 68 1.82 -3.70 13.57
C GLN A 68 0.94 -2.45 13.38
N ALA A 69 -0.36 -2.66 13.15
CA ALA A 69 -1.34 -1.63 12.83
C ALA A 69 -2.47 -1.58 13.89
N PRO A 70 -2.17 -1.23 15.17
CA PRO A 70 -3.17 -1.26 16.24
C PRO A 70 -4.27 -0.24 15.99
N GLY A 71 -5.51 -0.72 15.89
CA GLY A 71 -6.70 0.14 15.83
C GLY A 71 -6.85 0.94 14.54
N GLU A 72 -6.21 0.52 13.44
CA GLU A 72 -6.29 1.27 12.19
C GLU A 72 -7.53 0.97 11.37
N GLN A 73 -8.02 2.02 10.72
CA GLN A 73 -9.21 1.97 9.87
C GLN A 73 -8.86 1.67 8.41
N ARG A 74 -7.61 1.93 7.97
CA ARG A 74 -7.23 1.87 6.56
C ARG A 74 -5.80 1.36 6.42
N LEU A 75 -5.62 0.30 5.65
CA LEU A 75 -4.33 -0.29 5.32
C LEU A 75 -4.18 -0.36 3.80
N LEU A 76 -3.16 0.30 3.26
CA LEU A 76 -2.73 0.22 1.88
C LEU A 76 -1.46 -0.61 1.81
N VAL A 77 -1.51 -1.73 1.09
CA VAL A 77 -0.35 -2.59 0.85
C VAL A 77 0.04 -2.52 -0.61
N VAL A 78 1.31 -2.27 -0.88
CA VAL A 78 1.92 -2.12 -2.21
C VAL A 78 3.04 -3.15 -2.36
N GLY A 79 3.29 -3.63 -3.58
CA GLY A 79 4.33 -4.63 -3.84
C GLY A 79 3.84 -6.07 -3.64
N LEU A 80 2.53 -6.30 -3.73
CA LEU A 80 1.95 -7.64 -3.74
C LEU A 80 2.04 -8.27 -5.13
N GLU A 81 1.88 -9.58 -5.21
CA GLU A 81 1.77 -10.25 -6.50
C GLU A 81 0.51 -9.76 -7.23
N PRO A 82 0.62 -9.27 -8.48
CA PRO A 82 -0.53 -8.84 -9.26
C PRO A 82 -1.61 -9.92 -9.34
N SER A 83 -2.85 -9.57 -9.02
CA SER A 83 -3.97 -10.53 -8.95
C SER A 83 -3.79 -11.69 -7.95
N GLY A 84 -2.80 -11.59 -7.06
CA GLY A 84 -2.58 -12.52 -5.97
C GLY A 84 -3.75 -12.51 -4.99
N ARG A 85 -4.01 -13.66 -4.38
CA ARG A 85 -5.07 -13.86 -3.38
C ARG A 85 -4.47 -13.94 -1.99
N TYR A 86 -5.12 -13.29 -1.03
CA TYR A 86 -4.62 -13.11 0.32
C TYR A 86 -5.73 -13.35 1.34
N ASP A 87 -5.40 -14.12 2.37
CA ASP A 87 -6.14 -14.17 3.62
C ASP A 87 -5.62 -13.07 4.54
N VAL A 88 -6.54 -12.36 5.21
CA VAL A 88 -6.19 -11.28 6.12
C VAL A 88 -6.73 -11.62 7.49
N THR A 89 -5.82 -11.79 8.44
CA THR A 89 -6.14 -12.14 9.83
C THR A 89 -5.70 -11.02 10.74
N LEU A 90 -6.50 -10.74 11.76
CA LEU A 90 -6.15 -9.81 12.82
C LEU A 90 -5.71 -10.60 14.05
N SER A 91 -4.53 -10.30 14.57
CA SER A 91 -3.98 -10.92 15.77
C SER A 91 -3.52 -9.84 16.75
N GLY A 92 -4.42 -9.42 17.64
CA GLY A 92 -4.15 -8.33 18.58
C GLY A 92 -3.97 -7.00 17.85
N SER A 93 -2.77 -6.41 17.94
CA SER A 93 -2.40 -5.18 17.23
C SER A 93 -1.98 -5.42 15.78
N ASP A 94 -1.85 -6.67 15.37
CA ASP A 94 -1.16 -7.01 14.13
C ASP A 94 -2.18 -7.39 13.06
N THR A 95 -1.94 -6.90 11.84
CA THR A 95 -2.63 -7.36 10.64
C THR A 95 -1.69 -8.29 9.89
N ILE A 96 -2.13 -9.52 9.66
CA ILE A 96 -1.37 -10.58 8.99
C ILE A 96 -2.02 -10.84 7.65
N LEU A 97 -1.29 -10.61 6.57
CA LEU A 97 -1.67 -10.97 5.20
C LEU A 97 -0.89 -12.23 4.81
N THR A 98 -1.61 -13.30 4.49
CA THR A 98 -1.03 -14.56 4.03
C THR A 98 -1.47 -14.80 2.59
N LYS A 99 -0.52 -14.95 1.67
CA LYS A 99 -0.83 -15.31 0.29
C LYS A 99 -1.38 -16.73 0.23
N THR A 100 -2.56 -16.91 -0.34
CA THR A 100 -3.20 -18.22 -0.48
C THR A 100 -3.82 -18.39 -1.86
N ALA A 101 -4.14 -19.63 -2.24
CA ALA A 101 -4.76 -19.89 -3.56
C ALA A 101 -6.21 -19.37 -3.65
N ASN A 102 -6.89 -19.25 -2.50
CA ASN A 102 -8.33 -18.99 -2.42
C ASN A 102 -8.69 -17.87 -1.43
N GLY A 103 -7.70 -17.04 -1.06
CA GLY A 103 -7.93 -15.93 -0.14
C GLY A 103 -9.00 -14.97 -0.66
N PRO A 104 -9.83 -14.40 0.23
CA PRO A 104 -10.95 -13.55 -0.14
C PRO A 104 -10.50 -12.20 -0.69
N GLN A 105 -9.32 -11.73 -0.30
CA GLN A 105 -8.77 -10.45 -0.73
C GLN A 105 -7.93 -10.65 -1.99
N VAL A 106 -8.17 -9.83 -3.01
CA VAL A 106 -7.45 -9.91 -4.28
C VAL A 106 -6.67 -8.62 -4.48
N ALA A 107 -5.36 -8.72 -4.64
CA ALA A 107 -4.55 -7.58 -5.02
C ALA A 107 -4.90 -7.13 -6.44
N SER A 108 -4.80 -5.82 -6.70
CA SER A 108 -5.04 -5.24 -8.02
C SER A 108 -4.03 -5.78 -9.05
N SER A 109 -4.26 -5.47 -10.33
CA SER A 109 -3.29 -5.76 -11.40
C SER A 109 -1.96 -5.01 -11.25
N GLN A 110 -1.89 -4.03 -10.34
CA GLN A 110 -0.67 -3.29 -9.99
C GLN A 110 -0.02 -3.81 -8.70
N GLY A 111 -0.50 -4.92 -8.13
CA GLY A 111 0.06 -5.45 -6.88
C GLY A 111 -0.29 -4.58 -5.66
N VAL A 112 -1.46 -3.97 -5.66
CA VAL A 112 -1.93 -3.09 -4.58
C VAL A 112 -3.18 -3.67 -3.94
N LEU A 113 -3.23 -3.70 -2.61
CA LEU A 113 -4.41 -4.08 -1.85
C LEU A 113 -4.76 -2.97 -0.86
N TYR A 114 -6.01 -2.52 -0.87
CA TYR A 114 -6.52 -1.54 0.08
C TYR A 114 -7.59 -2.21 0.96
N LEU A 115 -7.39 -2.14 2.26
CA LEU A 115 -8.24 -2.73 3.27
C LEU A 115 -8.81 -1.62 4.12
N SER A 116 -10.13 -1.52 4.17
CA SER A 116 -10.84 -0.64 5.06
C SER A 116 -11.44 -1.48 6.19
N ARG A 117 -11.31 -0.99 7.43
CA ARG A 117 -12.06 -1.55 8.55
C ARG A 117 -13.36 -0.78 8.64
N GLY A 118 -14.47 -1.48 8.48
CA GLY A 118 -15.76 -0.95 8.90
C GLY A 118 -15.69 -0.74 10.40
N LEU A 119 -15.81 0.51 10.86
CA LEU A 119 -16.28 0.72 12.23
C LEU A 119 -17.77 0.39 12.18
N ASP A 120 -18.17 -0.72 12.79
CA ASP A 120 -19.57 -0.84 13.13
C ASP A 120 -19.90 0.34 14.07
N PRO A 121 -21.02 1.05 13.87
CA PRO A 121 -21.36 2.23 14.66
C PRO A 121 -21.47 1.93 16.17
N ASP A 122 -21.60 0.65 16.52
CA ASP A 122 -21.68 0.12 17.87
C ASP A 122 -20.30 -0.07 18.54
N GLY A 123 -19.19 0.23 17.85
CA GLY A 123 -17.84 0.15 18.39
C GLY A 123 -17.23 -1.25 18.39
N ASP A 124 -17.96 -2.24 17.87
CA ASP A 124 -17.41 -3.55 17.59
C ASP A 124 -16.47 -3.48 16.37
N ALA A 125 -15.38 -4.21 16.47
CA ALA A 125 -14.32 -4.18 15.48
C ALA A 125 -14.79 -4.93 14.23
N GLY A 126 -15.52 -4.23 13.34
CA GLY A 126 -16.03 -4.76 12.09
C GLY A 126 -14.93 -5.43 11.27
N GLY A 127 -15.33 -6.45 10.50
CA GLY A 127 -14.42 -7.18 9.62
C GLY A 127 -13.69 -6.25 8.66
N LEU A 128 -12.48 -6.64 8.25
CA LEU A 128 -11.78 -5.94 7.17
C LEU A 128 -12.49 -6.25 5.86
N VAL A 129 -12.86 -5.19 5.15
CA VAL A 129 -13.47 -5.26 3.83
C VAL A 129 -12.46 -4.70 2.83
N SER A 130 -12.20 -5.41 1.74
CA SER A 130 -11.58 -4.76 0.59
C SER A 130 -12.61 -3.83 -0.01
N ASP A 131 -12.29 -2.55 -0.10
CA ASP A 131 -12.96 -1.68 -1.05
C ASP A 131 -12.52 -2.18 -2.43
N GLY A 132 -13.30 -3.09 -3.01
CA GLY A 132 -13.05 -3.62 -4.34
C GLY A 132 -12.91 -2.44 -5.28
N GLY A 133 -11.67 -2.16 -5.70
CA GLY A 133 -11.39 -1.18 -6.72
C GLY A 133 -11.95 -1.73 -8.01
N ASP A 134 -13.25 -1.53 -8.24
CA ASP A 134 -13.94 -1.92 -9.45
C ASP A 134 -13.15 -1.37 -10.63
N SER A 135 -12.54 -2.28 -11.39
CA SER A 135 -12.10 -1.97 -12.74
C SER A 135 -13.32 -1.48 -13.51
N PRO A 136 -13.27 -0.30 -14.18
CA PRO A 136 -14.40 0.22 -14.92
C PRO A 136 -14.86 -0.80 -15.96
N GLY A 137 -16.15 -1.12 -15.90
CA GLY A 137 -16.73 -2.33 -16.43
C GLY A 137 -16.71 -2.46 -17.95
N ALA A 138 -16.49 -3.70 -18.40
CA ALA A 138 -17.11 -4.21 -19.61
C ALA A 138 -18.50 -4.76 -19.21
N GLY A 139 -19.53 -3.93 -19.40
CA GLY A 139 -20.91 -4.32 -19.05
C GLY A 139 -21.38 -5.54 -19.85
N LYS A 140 -22.05 -6.48 -19.16
CA LYS A 140 -23.08 -7.38 -19.70
C LYS A 140 -24.06 -7.71 -18.55
N SER A 141 -25.31 -7.25 -18.68
CA SER A 141 -26.46 -8.04 -19.13
C SER A 141 -26.82 -9.15 -18.16
N SER A 142 -27.91 -8.93 -17.43
CA SER A 142 -28.68 -9.96 -16.73
C SER A 142 -29.05 -11.09 -17.70
N ASP A 143 -28.87 -12.34 -17.27
CA ASP A 143 -29.87 -13.43 -17.32
C ASP A 143 -29.20 -14.81 -17.14
N GLY A 144 -29.84 -15.66 -16.33
CA GLY A 144 -29.89 -17.10 -16.57
C GLY A 144 -28.94 -18.01 -15.77
N CYS A 145 -29.52 -18.81 -14.88
CA CYS A 145 -28.95 -20.02 -14.29
C CYS A 145 -28.38 -21.00 -15.35
N SER A 146 -27.24 -21.65 -15.08
CA SER A 146 -27.01 -23.07 -15.42
C SER A 146 -25.71 -23.62 -14.82
N CYS A 147 -25.78 -24.87 -14.36
CA CYS A 147 -24.67 -25.75 -13.96
C CYS A 147 -23.79 -26.12 -15.17
N GLY A 148 -22.48 -26.33 -14.96
CA GLY A 148 -21.62 -26.86 -16.03
C GLY A 148 -20.14 -27.00 -15.68
N LEU A 149 -19.76 -28.24 -15.38
CA LEU A 149 -18.42 -28.75 -15.10
C LEU A 149 -17.53 -28.78 -16.35
N ILE A 150 -16.40 -28.08 -16.40
CA ILE A 150 -15.23 -28.39 -17.26
C ILE A 150 -13.93 -27.90 -16.57
N ARG A 151 -13.03 -28.80 -16.16
CA ARG A 151 -11.60 -28.49 -15.95
C ARG A 151 -10.79 -29.28 -16.97
N GLY A 152 -10.30 -28.56 -17.98
CA GLY A 152 -9.26 -29.01 -18.90
C GLY A 152 -7.89 -28.55 -18.40
N SER A 153 -6.92 -29.45 -18.52
CA SER A 153 -5.50 -29.21 -18.25
C SER A 153 -4.88 -28.34 -19.34
N ALA A 154 -3.99 -27.41 -18.97
CA ALA A 154 -2.97 -26.89 -19.88
C ALA A 154 -1.70 -26.49 -19.12
N MET A 155 -0.59 -26.93 -19.70
CA MET A 155 0.80 -26.76 -19.27
C MET A 155 1.35 -25.36 -19.58
N SER A 156 2.41 -25.03 -18.84
CA SER A 156 3.59 -24.23 -19.20
C SER A 156 3.43 -22.88 -19.90
N SER A 157 4.07 -21.85 -19.32
CA SER A 157 5.23 -21.27 -19.99
C SER A 157 6.08 -20.45 -19.02
N GLN A 158 7.39 -20.55 -19.23
CA GLN A 158 8.43 -19.70 -18.65
C GLN A 158 8.27 -18.25 -19.14
N ALA A 159 8.66 -17.27 -18.32
CA ALA A 159 9.40 -16.11 -18.80
C ALA A 159 10.01 -15.35 -17.61
N ALA A 160 11.35 -15.34 -17.56
CA ALA A 160 12.12 -14.30 -16.91
C ALA A 160 11.91 -12.95 -17.64
N TRP A 161 12.20 -11.82 -16.98
CA TRP A 161 12.98 -10.65 -17.44
C TRP A 161 12.54 -9.32 -16.77
N LEU A 162 13.56 -8.64 -16.22
CA LEU A 162 13.81 -7.18 -16.08
C LEU A 162 12.96 -6.27 -15.17
N ALA A 163 13.64 -5.80 -14.12
CA ALA A 163 13.89 -4.40 -13.73
C ALA A 163 12.76 -3.35 -13.92
N SER A 164 12.37 -2.73 -12.81
CA SER A 164 11.83 -1.35 -12.74
C SER A 164 11.95 -0.88 -11.28
N VAL A 165 12.95 -0.07 -10.93
CA VAL A 165 12.86 1.40 -10.82
C VAL A 165 11.60 1.83 -10.05
N PHE A 166 11.74 2.06 -8.75
CA PHE A 166 10.77 2.81 -7.98
C PHE A 166 11.29 4.24 -7.78
N PHE A 167 10.64 5.19 -8.46
CA PHE A 167 10.80 6.62 -8.20
C PHE A 167 9.86 7.03 -7.07
N GLY A 168 10.44 7.49 -5.95
CA GLY A 168 9.73 8.21 -4.90
C GLY A 168 10.36 9.58 -4.69
N LEU A 169 10.01 10.55 -5.54
CA LEU A 169 10.33 11.97 -5.33
C LEU A 169 9.41 12.50 -4.22
N LEU A 170 9.91 13.36 -3.31
CA LEU A 170 9.37 14.73 -3.13
C LEU A 170 10.12 15.53 -2.05
N ALA A 171 10.34 16.81 -2.40
CA ALA A 171 11.06 17.84 -1.64
C ALA A 171 10.11 18.75 -0.85
N VAL A 172 10.60 19.29 0.27
CA VAL A 172 9.91 20.32 1.08
C VAL A 172 10.42 21.70 0.70
N VAL A 173 9.54 22.57 0.19
CA VAL A 173 9.83 24.00 0.01
C VAL A 173 9.19 24.77 1.16
N ARG A 174 10.01 25.23 2.13
CA ARG A 174 9.55 26.20 3.14
C ARG A 174 9.73 27.62 2.59
N ARG A 175 8.62 28.36 2.45
CA ARG A 175 8.64 29.79 2.17
C ARG A 175 8.88 30.54 3.48
N ARG A 176 10.06 31.14 3.67
CA ARG A 176 10.23 32.16 4.73
C ARG A 176 9.54 33.43 4.25
N GLY A 177 8.45 33.82 4.92
CA GLY A 177 7.89 35.16 4.82
C GLY A 177 8.93 36.16 5.31
N GLY A 178 9.61 36.83 4.39
CA GLY A 178 10.41 37.99 4.69
C GLY A 178 9.48 39.17 4.98
N ALA A 179 9.44 39.62 6.23
CA ALA A 179 8.91 40.94 6.55
C ALA A 179 9.87 41.96 5.93
N VAL A 180 9.38 42.70 4.93
CA VAL A 180 10.05 43.92 4.46
C VAL A 180 9.55 45.05 5.35
N SER A 181 10.50 45.70 6.00
CA SER A 181 10.37 46.88 6.87
C SER A 181 9.71 48.07 6.19
#